data_AF-A0A5K7ZHC3-F1
#
_entry.id   AF-A0A5K7ZHC3-F1
#
_cell.length_a   1.000
_cell.length_b   1.000
_cell.length_c   1.000
_cell.angle_alpha   90.00
_cell.angle_beta   90.00
_cell.angle_gamma   90.00
#
_symmetry.space_group_name_H-M   'P 1'
#
loop_
_entity.id
_entity.type
_entity.pdbx_description
1 polymer ?
#
loop_
_entity_poly.entity_id
_entity_poly.type
_entity_poly.pdbx_seq_one_letter_code
_entity_poly.pdbx_strand_id
1 'polypeptide(L)'
;MQNTIDSRLKLLARDGTLADGTPCRVISDNDTMRLAREMGVSGWQVEVRALERKILPDRYLRNRKSLSMEDQIRLLKAHVCIVGLGGLGGLVTESLARMGVGRLKLVDGDVFETHNLNRQLLCTTDAVGTSKADAAARRVAAIHPGIEVTVGGGNLTPSNALEILRGCDLAVDCLDNIPSRFALAATATETAVPLVSAAVAGLSGHITTFFPDGPGLESIYGPEDPHRAFKGDEIRQGCLAPAVNLMASLECVEVLNVLLDRPGTLKNRLLVVDLNDYTFETVALS
;
A
#
# COMPACT_ATOMS: atom_id res chain seq x y z
N MET A 1 -0.01 23.29 21.89
CA MET A 1 0.16 23.00 20.44
C MET A 1 -1.18 22.71 19.76
N GLN A 2 -2.02 21.78 20.25
CA GLN A 2 -3.35 21.48 19.66
C GLN A 2 -4.24 22.72 19.40
N ASN A 3 -4.41 23.59 20.40
CA ASN A 3 -5.26 24.79 20.27
C ASN A 3 -4.77 25.78 19.19
N THR A 4 -3.49 25.70 18.80
CA THR A 4 -2.88 26.54 17.77
C THR A 4 -3.17 26.01 16.36
N ILE A 5 -3.15 24.68 16.16
CA ILE A 5 -3.46 24.06 14.86
C ILE A 5 -4.93 24.29 14.52
N ASP A 6 -5.84 24.04 15.47
CA ASP A 6 -7.29 24.18 15.23
C ASP A 6 -7.71 25.60 14.84
N SER A 7 -7.14 26.61 15.50
CA SER A 7 -7.42 28.02 15.20
C SER A 7 -6.89 28.42 13.82
N ARG A 8 -5.68 27.96 13.46
CA ARG A 8 -5.11 28.16 12.12
C ARG A 8 -5.91 27.47 11.03
N LEU A 9 -6.37 26.24 11.25
CA LEU A 9 -7.21 25.50 10.29
C LEU A 9 -8.50 26.26 9.97
N LYS A 10 -9.18 26.81 10.99
CA LYS A 10 -10.41 27.60 10.77
C LYS A 10 -10.17 28.87 9.94
N LEU A 11 -9.03 29.53 10.15
CA LEU A 11 -8.65 30.74 9.41
C LEU A 11 -8.31 30.44 7.94
N LEU A 12 -7.59 29.34 7.70
CA LEU A 12 -7.13 28.93 6.36
C LEU A 12 -8.22 28.20 5.56
N ALA A 13 -9.18 27.59 6.24
CA ALA A 13 -10.27 26.88 5.57
C ALA A 13 -11.16 27.86 4.81
N ARG A 14 -11.47 27.52 3.57
CA ARG A 14 -12.38 28.26 2.69
C ARG A 14 -13.66 27.47 2.45
N ASP A 15 -14.69 28.14 1.95
CA ASP A 15 -15.88 27.46 1.47
C ASP A 15 -15.55 26.75 0.14
N GLY A 16 -16.16 25.58 -0.03
CA GLY A 16 -16.02 24.76 -1.22
C GLY A 16 -17.29 23.95 -1.46
N THR A 17 -17.29 23.21 -2.55
CA THR A 17 -18.44 22.43 -2.98
C THR A 17 -17.96 21.07 -3.46
N LEU A 18 -18.62 20.00 -3.02
CA LEU A 18 -18.37 18.66 -3.53
C LEU A 18 -18.85 18.56 -4.99
N ALA A 19 -18.43 17.50 -5.69
CA ALA A 19 -18.83 17.26 -7.08
C ALA A 19 -20.36 17.14 -7.27
N ASP A 20 -21.10 16.77 -6.21
CA ASP A 20 -22.56 16.66 -6.22
C ASP A 20 -23.29 17.93 -5.76
N GLY A 21 -22.57 19.05 -5.58
CA GLY A 21 -23.15 20.32 -5.15
C GLY A 21 -23.24 20.52 -3.64
N THR A 22 -22.91 19.51 -2.82
CA THR A 22 -22.97 19.64 -1.36
C THR A 22 -21.95 20.69 -0.85
N PRO A 23 -22.36 21.71 -0.07
CA PRO A 23 -21.44 22.67 0.53
C PRO A 23 -20.49 21.99 1.53
N CYS A 24 -19.24 22.41 1.56
CA CYS A 24 -18.25 21.93 2.52
C CYS A 24 -17.20 23.00 2.85
N ARG A 25 -16.46 22.79 3.94
CA ARG A 25 -15.25 23.55 4.23
C ARG A 25 -14.05 22.77 3.73
N VAL A 26 -13.12 23.47 3.08
CA VAL A 26 -11.93 22.85 2.48
C VAL A 26 -10.65 23.58 2.87
N ILE A 27 -9.54 22.87 2.87
CA ILE A 27 -8.19 23.44 3.05
C ILE A 27 -7.28 23.00 1.90
N SER A 28 -6.48 23.93 1.38
CA SER A 28 -5.58 23.64 0.28
C SER A 28 -4.41 22.78 0.74
N ASP A 29 -3.82 22.04 -0.20
CA ASP A 29 -2.64 21.24 0.08
C ASP A 29 -1.45 22.09 0.54
N ASN A 30 -1.23 23.23 -0.13
CA ASN A 30 -0.17 24.17 0.23
C ASN A 30 -0.33 24.71 1.65
N ASP A 31 -1.55 25.05 2.06
CA ASP A 31 -1.83 25.54 3.41
C ASP A 31 -1.61 24.45 4.46
N THR A 32 -2.05 23.23 4.18
CA THR A 32 -1.83 22.05 5.03
C THR A 32 -0.33 21.80 5.22
N MET A 33 0.44 21.74 4.12
CA MET A 33 1.88 21.48 4.18
C MET A 33 2.65 22.63 4.85
N ARG A 34 2.23 23.88 4.64
CA ARG A 34 2.82 25.04 5.34
C ARG A 34 2.55 24.96 6.84
N LEU A 35 1.32 24.66 7.25
CA LEU A 35 0.97 24.52 8.65
C LEU A 35 1.71 23.36 9.32
N ALA A 36 1.89 22.24 8.62
CA ALA A 36 2.69 21.11 9.10
C ALA A 36 4.13 21.52 9.42
N ARG A 37 4.78 22.24 8.49
CA ARG A 37 6.15 22.78 8.69
C ARG A 37 6.23 23.77 9.85
N GLU A 38 5.29 24.72 9.93
CA GLU A 38 5.26 25.73 11.00
C GLU A 38 5.10 25.11 12.40
N MET A 39 4.41 23.96 12.48
CA MET A 39 4.09 23.28 13.74
C MET A 39 5.04 22.12 14.07
N GLY A 40 5.97 21.78 13.17
CA GLY A 40 6.92 20.68 13.36
C GLY A 40 6.25 19.29 13.42
N VAL A 41 5.18 19.08 12.64
CA VAL A 41 4.43 17.82 12.58
C VAL A 41 4.33 17.32 11.14
N SER A 42 4.03 16.03 10.96
CA SER A 42 3.81 15.45 9.63
C SER A 42 2.51 15.99 9.00
N GLY A 43 2.47 16.12 7.68
CA GLY A 43 1.29 16.68 6.98
C GLY A 43 0.02 15.87 7.21
N TRP A 44 0.12 14.54 7.26
CA TRP A 44 -1.00 13.65 7.56
C TRP A 44 -1.64 13.96 8.93
N GLN A 45 -0.85 14.41 9.92
CA GLN A 45 -1.37 14.79 11.24
C GLN A 45 -2.21 16.06 11.16
N VAL A 46 -1.83 17.02 10.32
CA VAL A 46 -2.64 18.23 10.06
C VAL A 46 -3.92 17.87 9.32
N GLU A 47 -3.86 16.97 8.34
CA GLU A 47 -5.03 16.49 7.60
C GLU A 47 -6.04 15.77 8.50
N VAL A 48 -5.56 14.90 9.41
CA VAL A 48 -6.41 14.28 10.44
C VAL A 48 -7.12 15.34 11.27
N ARG A 49 -6.41 16.37 11.73
CA ARG A 49 -7.01 17.46 12.51
C ARG A 49 -8.02 18.27 11.70
N ALA A 50 -7.75 18.53 10.42
CA ALA A 50 -8.70 19.18 9.53
C ALA A 50 -10.00 18.37 9.42
N LEU A 51 -9.89 17.06 9.17
CA LEU A 51 -11.04 16.16 9.05
C LEU A 51 -11.84 16.06 10.36
N GLU A 52 -11.18 15.97 11.52
CA GLU A 52 -11.84 16.01 12.84
C GLU A 52 -12.63 17.31 13.07
N ARG A 53 -12.26 18.41 12.39
CA ARG A 53 -12.96 19.70 12.39
C ARG A 53 -13.92 19.88 11.21
N LYS A 54 -14.21 18.81 10.47
CA LYS A 54 -15.06 18.81 9.27
C LYS A 54 -14.54 19.72 8.14
N ILE A 55 -13.24 19.95 8.09
CA ILE A 55 -12.54 20.66 7.03
C ILE A 55 -11.86 19.60 6.15
N LEU A 56 -12.19 19.58 4.87
CA LEU A 56 -11.71 18.56 3.94
C LEU A 56 -10.42 19.04 3.23
N PRO A 57 -9.31 18.30 3.30
CA PRO A 57 -8.19 18.55 2.42
C PRO A 57 -8.59 18.40 0.95
N ASP A 58 -8.22 19.37 0.10
CA ASP A 58 -8.63 19.44 -1.31
C ASP A 58 -8.37 18.14 -2.09
N ARG A 59 -7.26 17.44 -1.79
CA ARG A 59 -6.86 16.18 -2.42
C ARG A 59 -7.89 15.05 -2.29
N TYR A 60 -8.75 15.10 -1.27
CA TYR A 60 -9.77 14.06 -1.02
C TYR A 60 -11.18 14.43 -1.49
N LEU A 61 -11.36 15.60 -2.13
CA LEU A 61 -12.67 16.06 -2.61
C LEU A 61 -13.37 15.06 -3.53
N ARG A 62 -12.60 14.32 -4.34
CA ARG A 62 -13.12 13.40 -5.35
C ARG A 62 -13.28 11.96 -4.87
N ASN A 63 -12.93 11.66 -3.61
CA ASN A 63 -13.09 10.33 -3.01
C ASN A 63 -14.43 10.18 -2.27
N ARG A 64 -15.16 11.29 -2.08
CA ARG A 64 -16.41 11.37 -1.30
C ARG A 64 -17.52 10.49 -1.91
N LYS A 65 -18.38 9.95 -1.02
CA LYS A 65 -19.37 8.87 -1.22
C LYS A 65 -18.80 7.46 -1.17
N SER A 66 -17.58 7.25 -1.68
CA SER A 66 -16.87 5.96 -1.54
C SER A 66 -16.04 5.89 -0.27
N LEU A 67 -15.56 7.03 0.23
CA LEU A 67 -14.89 7.18 1.53
C LEU A 67 -15.51 8.34 2.32
N SER A 68 -15.83 8.06 3.58
CA SER A 68 -16.23 9.07 4.55
C SER A 68 -15.01 9.85 5.08
N MET A 69 -15.25 10.95 5.80
CA MET A 69 -14.15 11.64 6.51
C MET A 69 -13.50 10.73 7.56
N GLU A 70 -14.30 9.87 8.22
CA GLU A 70 -13.80 8.93 9.22
C GLU A 70 -12.91 7.86 8.58
N ASP A 71 -13.32 7.34 7.41
CA ASP A 71 -12.48 6.41 6.65
C ASP A 71 -11.14 7.07 6.28
N GLN A 72 -11.18 8.33 5.81
CA GLN A 72 -9.96 9.06 5.48
C GLN A 72 -9.07 9.29 6.70
N ILE A 73 -9.65 9.56 7.88
CA ILE A 73 -8.90 9.65 9.15
C ILE A 73 -8.23 8.32 9.48
N ARG A 74 -8.92 7.18 9.30
CA ARG A 74 -8.36 5.84 9.53
C ARG A 74 -7.18 5.57 8.59
N LEU A 75 -7.31 5.88 7.30
CA LEU A 75 -6.21 5.74 6.33
C LEU A 75 -5.01 6.63 6.71
N LEU A 76 -5.24 7.90 7.06
CA LEU A 76 -4.17 8.81 7.45
C LEU A 76 -3.46 8.39 8.74
N LYS A 77 -4.13 7.66 9.64
CA LYS A 77 -3.50 7.13 10.85
C LYS A 77 -2.78 5.79 10.61
N ALA A 78 -3.08 5.09 9.51
CA ALA A 78 -2.53 3.78 9.22
C ALA A 78 -1.03 3.81 8.89
N HIS A 79 -0.36 2.72 9.23
CA HIS A 79 1.03 2.41 8.92
C HIS A 79 1.13 1.10 8.14
N VAL A 80 1.42 1.20 6.85
CA VAL A 80 1.49 0.04 5.95
C VAL A 80 2.93 -0.26 5.59
N CYS A 81 3.35 -1.52 5.74
CA CYS A 81 4.63 -2.03 5.27
C CYS A 81 4.46 -2.70 3.90
N ILE A 82 5.17 -2.22 2.89
CA ILE A 82 5.16 -2.79 1.53
C ILE A 82 6.51 -3.47 1.33
N VAL A 83 6.49 -4.78 1.09
CA VAL A 83 7.69 -5.60 0.93
C VAL A 83 7.81 -6.06 -0.52
N GLY A 84 8.90 -5.65 -1.18
CA GLY A 84 9.06 -5.73 -2.63
C GLY A 84 8.47 -4.49 -3.31
N LEU A 85 9.28 -3.78 -4.09
CA LEU A 85 8.96 -2.53 -4.78
C LEU A 85 9.18 -2.66 -6.29
N GLY A 86 8.96 -3.88 -6.78
CA GLY A 86 8.94 -4.20 -8.21
C GLY A 86 7.63 -3.77 -8.89
N GLY A 87 7.11 -4.65 -9.76
CA GLY A 87 5.92 -4.35 -10.55
C GLY A 87 4.69 -4.05 -9.69
N LEU A 88 4.41 -4.93 -8.73
CA LEU A 88 3.27 -4.79 -7.83
C LEU A 88 3.49 -3.63 -6.85
N GLY A 89 4.52 -3.75 -6.01
CA GLY A 89 4.76 -2.83 -4.91
C GLY A 89 4.99 -1.37 -5.31
N GLY A 90 5.55 -1.12 -6.49
CA GLY A 90 5.68 0.24 -7.02
C GLY A 90 4.31 0.91 -7.25
N LEU A 91 3.36 0.18 -7.85
CA LEU A 91 2.01 0.68 -8.07
C LEU A 91 1.18 0.72 -6.78
N VAL A 92 1.35 -0.26 -5.89
CA VAL A 92 0.73 -0.26 -4.55
C VAL A 92 1.16 0.97 -3.77
N THR A 93 2.48 1.25 -3.72
CA THR A 93 3.03 2.42 -3.04
C THR A 93 2.43 3.72 -3.57
N GLU A 94 2.41 3.88 -4.90
CA GLU A 94 1.82 5.06 -5.53
C GLU A 94 0.33 5.22 -5.19
N SER A 95 -0.44 4.14 -5.30
CA SER A 95 -1.87 4.16 -5.04
C SER A 95 -2.18 4.48 -3.57
N LEU A 96 -1.51 3.83 -2.61
CA LEU A 96 -1.71 4.11 -1.19
C LEU A 96 -1.29 5.53 -0.80
N ALA A 97 -0.24 6.07 -1.41
CA ALA A 97 0.13 7.47 -1.22
C ALA A 97 -0.94 8.45 -1.71
N ARG A 98 -1.56 8.15 -2.86
CA ARG A 98 -2.70 8.94 -3.38
C ARG A 98 -3.94 8.84 -2.51
N MET A 99 -4.16 7.67 -1.89
CA MET A 99 -5.27 7.42 -0.98
C MET A 99 -5.08 8.03 0.41
N GLY A 100 -3.89 8.56 0.72
CA GLY A 100 -3.61 9.21 2.00
C GLY A 100 -3.35 8.22 3.13
N VAL A 101 -2.71 7.09 2.85
CA VAL A 101 -2.15 6.23 3.92
C VAL A 101 -1.01 7.00 4.58
N GLY A 102 -1.15 7.40 5.85
CA GLY A 102 -0.29 8.45 6.41
C GLY A 102 1.14 8.02 6.70
N ARG A 103 1.40 6.72 6.86
CA ARG A 103 2.73 6.16 7.12
C ARG A 103 2.99 4.96 6.20
N LEU A 104 4.09 5.00 5.45
CA LEU A 104 4.52 3.90 4.58
C LEU A 104 5.93 3.46 4.95
N LYS A 105 6.10 2.16 5.19
CA LYS A 105 7.42 1.51 5.28
C LYS A 105 7.68 0.76 3.98
N LEU A 106 8.75 1.12 3.28
CA LEU A 106 9.07 0.64 1.94
C LEU A 106 10.32 -0.23 2.01
N VAL A 107 10.21 -1.53 1.69
CA VAL A 107 11.30 -2.50 1.86
C VAL A 107 11.61 -3.16 0.53
N ASP A 108 12.80 -2.87 0.00
CA ASP A 108 13.37 -3.54 -1.17
C ASP A 108 14.89 -3.32 -1.19
N GLY A 109 15.67 -4.39 -1.32
CA GLY A 109 17.13 -4.33 -1.35
C GLY A 109 17.72 -4.21 -2.75
N ASP A 110 16.91 -4.26 -3.79
CA ASP A 110 17.36 -4.22 -5.17
C ASP A 110 17.50 -2.79 -5.70
N VAL A 111 18.19 -2.71 -6.84
CA VAL A 111 18.20 -1.56 -7.74
C VAL A 111 17.39 -1.86 -8.99
N PHE A 112 16.97 -0.82 -9.71
CA PHE A 112 16.33 -1.03 -11.01
C PHE A 112 17.31 -1.54 -12.06
N GLU A 113 16.85 -2.48 -12.87
CA GLU A 113 17.55 -2.99 -14.04
C GLU A 113 16.76 -2.69 -15.33
N THR A 114 17.42 -2.74 -16.48
CA THR A 114 16.78 -2.49 -17.79
C THR A 114 15.55 -3.37 -18.02
N HIS A 115 15.60 -4.63 -17.58
CA HIS A 115 14.49 -5.57 -17.72
C HIS A 115 13.27 -5.21 -16.84
N ASN A 116 13.38 -4.22 -15.94
CA ASN A 116 12.27 -3.72 -15.12
C ASN A 116 11.43 -2.66 -15.85
N LEU A 117 11.98 -2.00 -16.89
CA LEU A 117 11.29 -0.97 -17.66
C LEU A 117 9.98 -1.44 -18.29
N ASN A 118 9.84 -2.76 -18.51
CA ASN A 118 8.68 -3.33 -19.16
C ASN A 118 7.41 -3.35 -18.29
N ARG A 119 7.52 -3.26 -16.95
CA ARG A 119 6.38 -3.48 -16.05
C ARG A 119 6.46 -2.79 -14.69
N GLN A 120 7.60 -2.23 -14.29
CA GLN A 120 7.76 -1.58 -13.00
C GLN A 120 7.57 -0.07 -13.16
N LEU A 121 6.44 0.44 -12.67
CA LEU A 121 6.03 1.85 -12.83
C LEU A 121 7.13 2.85 -12.44
N LEU A 122 7.89 2.54 -11.39
CA LEU A 122 8.91 3.42 -10.82
C LEU A 122 10.27 3.31 -11.53
N CYS A 123 10.43 2.34 -12.44
CA CYS A 123 11.61 2.21 -13.28
C CYS A 123 11.43 3.06 -14.54
N THR A 124 12.17 4.16 -14.62
CA THR A 124 12.36 4.92 -15.86
C THR A 124 13.76 4.66 -16.41
N THR A 125 14.02 5.04 -17.66
CA THR A 125 15.36 4.92 -18.28
C THR A 125 16.45 5.54 -17.40
N ASP A 126 16.16 6.68 -16.78
CA ASP A 126 17.09 7.41 -15.91
C ASP A 126 17.19 6.82 -14.49
N ALA A 127 16.24 5.97 -14.08
CA ALA A 127 16.22 5.35 -12.76
C ALA A 127 17.00 4.02 -12.71
N VAL A 128 17.44 3.48 -13.84
CA VAL A 128 18.24 2.24 -13.88
C VAL A 128 19.51 2.40 -13.04
N GLY A 129 19.78 1.41 -12.19
CA GLY A 129 20.89 1.42 -11.22
C GLY A 129 20.57 2.13 -9.90
N THR A 130 19.41 2.79 -9.76
CA THR A 130 19.00 3.41 -8.50
C THR A 130 18.22 2.43 -7.62
N SER A 131 18.31 2.60 -6.30
CA SER A 131 17.53 1.81 -5.33
C SER A 131 16.03 1.94 -5.60
N LYS A 132 15.34 0.80 -5.65
CA LYS A 132 13.88 0.76 -5.80
C LYS A 132 13.17 1.45 -4.63
N ALA A 133 13.67 1.23 -3.41
CA ALA A 133 13.10 1.81 -2.20
C ALA A 133 13.25 3.34 -2.14
N ASP A 134 14.43 3.87 -2.50
CA ASP A 134 14.63 5.31 -2.56
C ASP A 134 13.79 5.96 -3.67
N ALA A 135 13.65 5.30 -4.83
CA ALA A 135 12.79 5.78 -5.90
C ALA A 135 11.31 5.83 -5.50
N ALA A 136 10.84 4.80 -4.79
CA ALA A 136 9.50 4.77 -4.22
C ALA A 136 9.29 5.89 -3.19
N ALA A 137 10.24 6.11 -2.28
CA ALA A 137 10.17 7.21 -1.32
C ALA A 137 10.12 8.59 -2.00
N ARG A 138 10.95 8.82 -3.02
CA ARG A 138 10.91 10.05 -3.84
C ARG A 138 9.54 10.21 -4.54
N ARG A 139 8.97 9.11 -5.03
CA ARG A 139 7.66 9.13 -5.67
C ARG A 139 6.54 9.50 -4.69
N VAL A 140 6.53 8.93 -3.49
CA VAL A 140 5.57 9.28 -2.44
C VAL A 140 5.70 10.77 -2.09
N ALA A 141 6.92 11.27 -1.88
CA ALA A 141 7.15 12.68 -1.58
C ALA A 141 6.63 13.63 -2.68
N ALA A 142 6.75 13.23 -3.95
CA ALA A 142 6.21 13.99 -5.08
C ALA A 142 4.68 13.97 -5.18
N ILE A 143 4.02 12.92 -4.68
CA ILE A 143 2.55 12.76 -4.70
C ILE A 143 1.91 13.40 -3.46
N HIS A 144 2.49 13.14 -2.30
CA HIS A 144 1.94 13.49 -1.00
C HIS A 144 3.08 13.77 0.00
N PRO A 145 3.66 14.97 0.00
CA PRO A 145 4.77 15.31 0.90
C PRO A 145 4.39 15.28 2.40
N GLY A 146 3.10 15.21 2.71
CA GLY A 146 2.59 15.04 4.08
C GLY A 146 2.62 13.62 4.63
N ILE A 147 2.85 12.59 3.80
CA ILE A 147 2.97 11.19 4.24
C ILE A 147 4.36 10.96 4.80
N GLU A 148 4.42 10.23 5.90
CA GLU A 148 5.68 9.81 6.50
C GLU A 148 6.15 8.52 5.83
N VAL A 149 7.39 8.53 5.32
CA VAL A 149 7.97 7.38 4.62
C VAL A 149 9.23 6.95 5.33
N THR A 150 9.31 5.66 5.65
CA THR A 150 10.53 5.01 6.12
C THR A 150 11.01 4.00 5.09
N VAL A 151 12.27 4.06 4.72
CA VAL A 151 12.89 3.06 3.84
C VAL A 151 13.57 2.00 4.71
N GLY A 152 13.14 0.75 4.57
CA GLY A 152 13.84 -0.40 5.15
C GLY A 152 15.00 -0.78 4.26
N GLY A 153 16.23 -0.60 4.74
CA GLY A 153 17.43 -0.91 3.98
C GLY A 153 17.59 -2.43 3.80
N GLY A 154 17.63 -2.88 2.54
CA GLY A 154 17.99 -4.25 2.18
C GLY A 154 16.82 -5.20 1.98
N ASN A 155 17.15 -6.44 1.64
CA ASN A 155 16.18 -7.49 1.41
C ASN A 155 15.56 -7.97 2.73
N LEU A 156 14.29 -8.42 2.64
CA LEU A 156 13.67 -9.17 3.72
C LEU A 156 14.49 -10.44 3.99
N THR A 157 14.78 -10.68 5.25
CA THR A 157 15.41 -11.91 5.73
C THR A 157 14.66 -12.36 6.99
N PRO A 158 14.71 -13.65 7.36
CA PRO A 158 14.15 -14.11 8.63
C PRO A 158 14.68 -13.32 9.84
N SER A 159 15.94 -12.86 9.79
CA SER A 159 16.58 -12.13 10.89
C SER A 159 16.11 -10.68 11.08
N ASN A 160 15.57 -10.04 10.04
CA ASN A 160 15.14 -8.64 10.09
C ASN A 160 13.61 -8.46 9.96
N ALA A 161 12.87 -9.52 9.62
CA ALA A 161 11.44 -9.46 9.36
C ALA A 161 10.64 -8.90 10.56
N LEU A 162 10.98 -9.31 11.79
CA LEU A 162 10.31 -8.82 13.00
C LEU A 162 10.45 -7.30 13.17
N GLU A 163 11.64 -6.76 12.91
CA GLU A 163 11.88 -5.32 12.97
C GLU A 163 11.16 -4.57 11.85
N ILE A 164 11.12 -5.17 10.65
CA ILE A 164 10.41 -4.64 9.50
C ILE A 164 8.91 -4.51 9.80
N LEU A 165 8.27 -5.51 10.42
CA LEU A 165 6.83 -5.45 10.71
C LEU A 165 6.48 -4.69 12.00
N ARG A 166 7.47 -4.37 12.85
CA ARG A 166 7.21 -3.69 14.13
C ARG A 166 6.45 -2.37 13.93
N GLY A 167 5.32 -2.27 14.63
CA GLY A 167 4.48 -1.07 14.69
C GLY A 167 3.70 -0.77 13.41
N CYS A 168 3.64 -1.71 12.47
CA CYS A 168 2.80 -1.62 11.27
C CYS A 168 1.40 -2.15 11.58
N ASP A 169 0.40 -1.51 10.98
CA ASP A 169 -1.01 -1.93 11.09
C ASP A 169 -1.35 -3.00 10.03
N LEU A 170 -0.57 -3.08 8.96
CA LEU A 170 -0.75 -3.99 7.84
C LEU A 170 0.55 -4.21 7.07
N ALA A 171 0.77 -5.42 6.56
CA ALA A 171 1.80 -5.75 5.60
C ALA A 171 1.23 -6.06 4.21
N VAL A 172 1.99 -5.77 3.16
CA VAL A 172 1.66 -6.09 1.77
C VAL A 172 2.83 -6.86 1.15
N ASP A 173 2.57 -8.11 0.76
CA ASP A 173 3.50 -9.00 0.07
C ASP A 173 3.46 -8.75 -1.44
N CYS A 174 4.47 -8.03 -1.91
CA CYS A 174 4.76 -7.79 -3.31
C CYS A 174 6.06 -8.47 -3.77
N LEU A 175 6.47 -9.56 -3.10
CA LEU A 175 7.71 -10.29 -3.35
C LEU A 175 7.63 -11.18 -4.60
N ASP A 176 8.75 -11.47 -5.24
CA ASP A 176 8.84 -12.32 -6.43
C ASP A 176 9.50 -13.69 -6.16
N ASN A 177 9.66 -14.06 -4.89
CA ASN A 177 10.27 -15.34 -4.52
C ASN A 177 9.55 -15.98 -3.34
N ILE A 178 9.33 -17.29 -3.44
CA ILE A 178 8.51 -18.05 -2.50
C ILE A 178 9.11 -18.06 -1.08
N PRO A 179 10.44 -18.27 -0.87
CA PRO A 179 10.99 -18.31 0.48
C PRO A 179 10.79 -17.01 1.28
N SER A 180 10.96 -15.85 0.63
CA SER A 180 10.74 -14.56 1.31
C SER A 180 9.26 -14.36 1.67
N ARG A 181 8.32 -14.88 0.87
CA ARG A 181 6.89 -14.84 1.19
C ARG A 181 6.57 -15.66 2.43
N PHE A 182 7.14 -16.85 2.56
CA PHE A 182 7.00 -17.68 3.76
C PHE A 182 7.58 -16.98 4.99
N ALA A 183 8.77 -16.39 4.89
CA ALA A 183 9.36 -15.62 5.99
C ALA A 183 8.50 -14.42 6.42
N LEU A 184 7.93 -13.69 5.45
CA LEU A 184 7.03 -12.58 5.71
C LEU A 184 5.73 -13.04 6.39
N ALA A 185 5.10 -14.09 5.85
CA ALA A 185 3.86 -14.65 6.37
C ALA A 185 4.02 -15.19 7.79
N ALA A 186 5.11 -15.93 8.07
CA ALA A 186 5.41 -16.42 9.41
C ALA A 186 5.56 -15.27 10.42
N THR A 187 6.28 -14.22 10.03
CA THR A 187 6.48 -13.03 10.89
C THR A 187 5.17 -12.25 11.09
N ALA A 188 4.35 -12.12 10.05
CA ALA A 188 3.05 -11.46 10.12
C ALA A 188 2.13 -12.17 11.14
N THR A 189 2.11 -13.51 11.11
CA THR A 189 1.41 -14.32 12.12
C THR A 189 1.97 -14.08 13.52
N GLU A 190 3.30 -14.14 13.71
CA GLU A 190 3.95 -13.93 15.02
C GLU A 190 3.64 -12.55 15.62
N THR A 191 3.60 -11.52 14.77
CA THR A 191 3.38 -10.12 15.17
C THR A 191 1.92 -9.70 15.19
N ALA A 192 1.00 -10.62 14.84
CA ALA A 192 -0.41 -10.36 14.65
C ALA A 192 -0.73 -9.22 13.65
N VAL A 193 0.15 -9.00 12.66
CA VAL A 193 -0.04 -8.03 11.59
C VAL A 193 -0.75 -8.73 10.42
N PRO A 194 -1.92 -8.26 9.95
CA PRO A 194 -2.54 -8.84 8.76
C PRO A 194 -1.64 -8.64 7.52
N LEU A 195 -1.72 -9.57 6.57
CA LEU A 195 -0.91 -9.59 5.38
C LEU A 195 -1.78 -9.72 4.13
N VAL A 196 -1.78 -8.70 3.28
CA VAL A 196 -2.33 -8.79 1.92
C VAL A 196 -1.24 -9.38 1.02
N SER A 197 -1.55 -10.43 0.27
CA SER A 197 -0.57 -11.11 -0.57
C SER A 197 -1.13 -11.37 -1.96
N ALA A 198 -0.41 -10.92 -2.98
CA ALA A 198 -0.72 -11.23 -4.37
C ALA A 198 0.49 -11.79 -5.13
N ALA A 199 0.22 -12.57 -6.17
CA ALA A 199 1.22 -13.07 -7.11
C ALA A 199 0.71 -12.95 -8.54
N VAL A 200 1.63 -12.87 -9.51
CA VAL A 200 1.31 -12.68 -10.92
C VAL A 200 2.32 -13.41 -11.82
N ALA A 201 1.82 -14.16 -12.80
CA ALA A 201 2.60 -14.84 -13.81
C ALA A 201 1.85 -14.76 -15.16
N GLY A 202 2.53 -14.28 -16.20
CA GLY A 202 1.94 -14.05 -17.52
C GLY A 202 0.80 -13.03 -17.46
N LEU A 203 -0.41 -13.52 -17.74
CA LEU A 203 -1.68 -12.79 -17.69
C LEU A 203 -2.59 -13.22 -16.53
N SER A 204 -2.11 -14.08 -15.65
CA SER A 204 -2.88 -14.66 -14.55
C SER A 204 -2.24 -14.30 -13.21
N GLY A 205 -3.03 -14.36 -12.15
CA GLY A 205 -2.56 -14.06 -10.80
C GLY A 205 -3.55 -14.46 -9.74
N HIS A 206 -3.14 -14.36 -8.49
CA HIS A 206 -4.01 -14.58 -7.35
C HIS A 206 -3.73 -13.59 -6.23
N ILE A 207 -4.75 -13.36 -5.39
CA ILE A 207 -4.66 -12.50 -4.22
C ILE A 207 -5.48 -13.07 -3.06
N THR A 208 -4.96 -12.92 -1.85
CA THR A 208 -5.66 -13.25 -0.60
C THR A 208 -5.23 -12.32 0.53
N THR A 209 -5.91 -12.44 1.68
CA THR A 209 -5.54 -11.76 2.91
C THR A 209 -5.39 -12.75 4.04
N PHE A 210 -4.21 -12.80 4.61
CA PHE A 210 -3.88 -13.59 5.79
C PHE A 210 -4.11 -12.76 7.04
N PHE A 211 -4.97 -13.27 7.91
CA PHE A 211 -5.11 -12.77 9.27
C PHE A 211 -4.40 -13.74 10.23
N PRO A 212 -3.98 -13.28 11.42
CA PRO A 212 -3.23 -14.10 12.37
C PRO A 212 -3.94 -15.40 12.80
N ASP A 213 -5.27 -15.44 12.67
CA ASP A 213 -6.15 -16.56 13.01
C ASP A 213 -6.62 -17.39 11.78
N GLY A 214 -6.08 -17.12 10.59
CA GLY A 214 -6.49 -17.75 9.33
C GLY A 214 -5.54 -18.85 8.83
N PRO A 215 -5.90 -19.53 7.72
CA PRO A 215 -5.00 -20.47 7.05
C PRO A 215 -3.77 -19.73 6.54
N GLY A 216 -2.59 -20.32 6.70
CA GLY A 216 -1.33 -19.70 6.28
C GLY A 216 -1.05 -19.83 4.78
N LEU A 217 0.11 -19.34 4.36
CA LEU A 217 0.60 -19.39 2.98
C LEU A 217 0.68 -20.83 2.42
N GLU A 218 0.81 -21.82 3.30
CA GLU A 218 0.78 -23.25 2.97
C GLU A 218 -0.54 -23.71 2.32
N SER A 219 -1.66 -23.03 2.58
CA SER A 219 -2.94 -23.35 1.94
C SER A 219 -2.94 -23.09 0.42
N ILE A 220 -2.01 -22.26 -0.07
CA ILE A 220 -1.86 -21.92 -1.49
C ILE A 220 -0.72 -22.72 -2.09
N TYR A 221 0.43 -22.72 -1.43
CA TYR A 221 1.66 -23.26 -2.00
C TYR A 221 1.98 -24.66 -1.48
N GLY A 222 1.21 -25.24 -0.57
CA GLY A 222 1.60 -26.43 0.18
C GLY A 222 2.71 -26.14 1.21
N PRO A 223 3.17 -27.16 1.94
CA PRO A 223 4.21 -26.99 2.97
C PRO A 223 5.50 -26.42 2.37
N GLU A 224 6.25 -25.69 3.20
CA GLU A 224 7.55 -25.17 2.81
C GLU A 224 8.50 -26.32 2.45
N ASP A 225 9.07 -26.28 1.24
CA ASP A 225 9.99 -27.28 0.72
C ASP A 225 11.31 -26.60 0.38
N PRO A 226 12.43 -26.91 1.07
CA PRO A 226 13.75 -26.37 0.77
C PRO A 226 14.24 -26.65 -0.65
N HIS A 227 13.67 -27.64 -1.33
CA HIS A 227 13.99 -28.01 -2.71
C HIS A 227 13.10 -27.33 -3.74
N ARG A 228 12.11 -26.53 -3.33
CA ARG A 228 11.22 -25.80 -4.24
C ARG A 228 11.98 -24.76 -5.05
N ALA A 229 11.51 -24.54 -6.27
CA ALA A 229 11.98 -23.44 -7.10
C ALA A 229 11.87 -22.10 -6.36
N PHE A 230 12.94 -21.31 -6.42
CA PHE A 230 13.04 -20.03 -5.72
C PHE A 230 12.00 -19.01 -6.20
N LYS A 231 11.66 -19.08 -7.49
CA LYS A 231 10.64 -18.28 -8.16
C LYS A 231 9.51 -19.18 -8.66
N GLY A 232 8.33 -18.61 -8.87
CA GLY A 232 7.17 -19.28 -9.41
C GLY A 232 7.16 -19.36 -10.94
N ASP A 233 5.96 -19.56 -11.49
CA ASP A 233 5.71 -19.69 -12.93
C ASP A 233 6.05 -18.43 -13.74
N GLU A 234 6.30 -17.29 -13.08
CA GLU A 234 6.74 -16.05 -13.72
C GLU A 234 8.08 -16.17 -14.45
N ILE A 235 8.97 -17.10 -14.05
CA ILE A 235 10.19 -17.37 -14.83
C ILE A 235 9.84 -17.86 -16.23
N ARG A 236 8.82 -18.73 -16.33
CA ARG A 236 8.46 -19.38 -17.59
C ARG A 236 7.55 -18.50 -18.44
N GLN A 237 6.66 -17.75 -17.81
CA GLN A 237 5.64 -16.94 -18.50
C GLN A 237 6.00 -15.46 -18.62
N GLY A 238 6.99 -14.97 -17.87
CA GLY A 238 7.19 -13.53 -17.65
C GLY A 238 6.04 -12.91 -16.85
N CYS A 239 5.97 -11.58 -16.81
CA CYS A 239 4.82 -10.85 -16.25
C CYS A 239 4.51 -9.67 -17.18
N LEU A 240 3.28 -9.60 -17.69
CA LEU A 240 2.85 -8.48 -18.52
C LEU A 240 2.37 -7.31 -17.67
N ALA A 241 2.73 -6.08 -18.05
CA ALA A 241 2.37 -4.87 -17.29
C ALA A 241 0.87 -4.74 -16.97
N PRO A 242 -0.08 -5.05 -17.88
CA PRO A 242 -1.51 -4.99 -17.55
C PRO A 242 -1.93 -5.92 -16.40
N ALA A 243 -1.40 -7.15 -16.37
CA ALA A 243 -1.69 -8.11 -15.30
C ALA A 243 -1.10 -7.65 -13.98
N VAL A 244 0.14 -7.17 -14.00
CA VAL A 244 0.79 -6.56 -12.81
C VAL A 244 -0.03 -5.39 -12.29
N ASN A 245 -0.47 -4.49 -13.18
CA ASN A 245 -1.24 -3.31 -12.78
C ASN A 245 -2.60 -3.69 -12.18
N LEU A 246 -3.28 -4.67 -12.76
CA LEU A 246 -4.54 -5.17 -12.22
C LEU A 246 -4.35 -5.79 -10.84
N MET A 247 -3.38 -6.70 -10.68
CA MET A 247 -3.14 -7.38 -9.41
C MET A 247 -2.76 -6.38 -8.31
N ALA A 248 -1.90 -5.40 -8.59
CA ALA A 248 -1.59 -4.34 -7.62
C ALA A 248 -2.79 -3.44 -7.30
N SER A 249 -3.70 -3.23 -8.25
CA SER A 249 -4.95 -2.50 -7.97
C SER A 249 -5.85 -3.31 -7.04
N LEU A 250 -5.92 -4.62 -7.20
CA LEU A 250 -6.64 -5.52 -6.29
C LEU A 250 -5.99 -5.52 -4.89
N GLU A 251 -4.66 -5.54 -4.79
CA GLU A 251 -3.94 -5.38 -3.51
C GLU A 251 -4.32 -4.08 -2.81
N CYS A 252 -4.38 -2.97 -3.54
CA CYS A 252 -4.78 -1.69 -2.97
C CYS A 252 -6.21 -1.71 -2.42
N VAL A 253 -7.15 -2.28 -3.17
CA VAL A 253 -8.55 -2.43 -2.71
C VAL A 253 -8.60 -3.25 -1.43
N GLU A 254 -7.81 -4.31 -1.36
CA GLU A 254 -7.79 -5.20 -0.21
C GLU A 254 -7.14 -4.56 1.02
N VAL A 255 -6.05 -3.80 0.84
CA VAL A 255 -5.47 -2.95 1.88
C VAL A 255 -6.52 -2.00 2.45
N LEU A 256 -7.29 -1.32 1.59
CA LEU A 256 -8.36 -0.42 2.04
C LEU A 256 -9.45 -1.18 2.80
N ASN A 257 -9.84 -2.38 2.34
CA ASN A 257 -10.84 -3.19 3.03
C ASN A 257 -10.39 -3.58 4.44
N VAL A 258 -9.13 -3.99 4.60
CA VAL A 258 -8.59 -4.36 5.91
C VAL A 258 -8.50 -3.16 6.84
N LEU A 259 -7.89 -2.04 6.39
CA LEU A 259 -7.71 -0.85 7.24
C LEU A 259 -9.03 -0.20 7.67
N LEU A 260 -10.06 -0.30 6.81
CA LEU A 260 -11.38 0.27 7.04
C LEU A 260 -12.36 -0.71 7.69
N ASP A 261 -11.94 -1.95 7.96
CA ASP A 261 -12.78 -3.02 8.52
C ASP A 261 -14.07 -3.24 7.69
N ARG A 262 -13.91 -3.37 6.37
CA ARG A 262 -15.04 -3.62 5.45
C ARG A 262 -15.37 -5.12 5.39
N PRO A 263 -16.65 -5.51 5.31
CA PRO A 263 -17.10 -6.91 5.36
C PRO A 263 -16.74 -7.76 4.12
N GLY A 264 -15.82 -7.30 3.26
CA GLY A 264 -15.51 -7.89 1.96
C GLY A 264 -14.09 -8.42 1.81
N THR A 265 -13.28 -8.47 2.87
CA THR A 265 -11.88 -8.90 2.79
C THR A 265 -11.74 -10.33 2.27
N LEU A 266 -10.65 -10.62 1.58
CA LEU A 266 -10.27 -11.96 1.11
C LEU A 266 -9.75 -12.86 2.23
N LYS A 267 -10.12 -12.60 3.49
CA LYS A 267 -9.85 -13.51 4.60
C LYS A 267 -10.41 -14.89 4.27
N ASN A 268 -9.57 -15.92 4.37
CA ASN A 268 -9.90 -17.33 4.07
C ASN A 268 -10.40 -17.57 2.63
N ARG A 269 -10.09 -16.66 1.70
CA ARG A 269 -10.52 -16.73 0.31
C ARG A 269 -9.37 -16.39 -0.63
N LEU A 270 -9.26 -17.12 -1.73
CA LEU A 270 -8.31 -16.87 -2.79
C LEU A 270 -9.07 -16.36 -4.01
N LEU A 271 -8.80 -15.12 -4.43
CA LEU A 271 -9.26 -14.64 -5.73
C LEU A 271 -8.22 -15.02 -6.78
N VAL A 272 -8.62 -15.82 -7.75
CA VAL A 272 -7.83 -16.17 -8.94
C VAL A 272 -8.35 -15.34 -10.12
N VAL A 273 -7.41 -14.75 -10.86
CA VAL A 273 -7.68 -13.90 -12.01
C VAL A 273 -6.95 -14.44 -13.23
N ASP A 274 -7.64 -14.56 -14.35
CA ASP A 274 -7.05 -14.89 -15.65
C ASP A 274 -7.51 -13.87 -16.70
N LEU A 275 -6.56 -13.13 -17.27
CA LEU A 275 -6.85 -12.12 -18.29
C LEU A 275 -6.88 -12.66 -19.72
N ASN A 276 -6.59 -13.94 -19.94
CA ASN A 276 -6.78 -14.55 -21.25
C ASN A 276 -8.26 -14.69 -21.59
N ASP A 277 -9.11 -14.96 -20.60
CA ASP A 277 -10.55 -15.16 -20.75
C ASP A 277 -11.42 -14.25 -19.86
N TYR A 278 -10.79 -13.31 -19.14
CA TYR A 278 -11.44 -12.35 -18.23
C TYR A 278 -12.13 -13.01 -17.02
N THR A 279 -11.60 -14.14 -16.55
CA THR A 279 -12.13 -14.86 -15.38
C THR A 279 -11.67 -14.22 -14.07
N PHE A 280 -12.61 -14.09 -13.13
CA PHE A 280 -12.39 -13.74 -11.73
C PHE A 280 -13.15 -14.76 -10.87
N GLU A 281 -12.43 -15.67 -10.24
CA GLU A 281 -13.03 -16.75 -9.44
C GLU A 281 -12.52 -16.69 -7.99
N THR A 282 -13.45 -16.76 -7.03
CA THR A 282 -13.10 -16.81 -5.60
C THR A 282 -13.25 -18.22 -5.09
N VAL A 283 -12.18 -18.77 -4.54
CA VAL A 283 -12.11 -20.11 -3.94
C VAL A 283 -11.96 -19.98 -2.43
N ALA A 284 -12.62 -20.84 -1.65
CA ALA A 284 -12.42 -20.89 -0.20
C ALA A 284 -11.08 -21.57 0.12
N LEU A 285 -10.30 -20.98 1.03
CA LEU A 285 -9.11 -21.62 1.59
C LEU A 285 -9.53 -22.48 2.79
N SER A 286 -9.10 -23.73 2.78
CA SER A 286 -9.35 -24.73 3.83
C SER A 286 -8.10 -25.01 4.65
#